data_AF-A0A8E2EPR9-F1
#
_entry.id   AF-A0A8E2EPR9-F1
#
_cell.length_a   1.000
_cell.length_b   1.000
_cell.length_c   1.000
_cell.angle_alpha   90.00
_cell.angle_beta   90.00
_cell.angle_gamma   90.00
#
_symmetry.space_group_name_H-M   'P 1'
#
loop_
_entity.id
_entity.type
_entity.pdbx_description
1 polymer ?
#
loop_
_entity_poly.entity_id
_entity_poly.type
_entity_poly.pdbx_seq_one_letter_code
_entity_poly.pdbx_strand_id
1 'polypeptide(L)'
;MLLSNFSEDIAPTMVPIDGPRNGFRTILLPLACEHELVRYALLASSANHLRLKKPELAPAATRYQTAAIASLTGAANITQGQIHTGATTLATIVLLLVNDMVTGCHDFRLLIGMAKSWILAFGDAQNPEDEPVVRFLKEQINFMELMIEPLIGIRAPSFLRGDFQPLDIFTRLESAIDQACKIYALRVLGGPPQGNDLSVAGLLDKLKATVEEIPIGIPGEHALIWVYFLTAAESSSTVHREFFAGRLAGVYERVKSSNIAKTFNILHSIWEQ
;
A
#
# COMPACT_ATOMS: atom_id res chain seq x y z
N MET A 1 16.68 16.31 3.36
CA MET A 1 16.43 15.09 4.16
C MET A 1 15.05 14.51 3.89
N LEU A 2 13.93 15.15 4.28
CA LEU A 2 12.59 14.55 4.13
C LEU A 2 12.19 14.30 2.66
N LEU A 3 12.40 15.26 1.76
CA LEU A 3 12.11 15.09 0.33
C LEU A 3 12.95 13.98 -0.32
N SER A 4 14.22 13.87 0.07
CA SER A 4 15.13 12.81 -0.41
C SER A 4 14.70 11.45 0.12
N ASN A 5 14.36 11.31 1.41
CA ASN A 5 13.76 10.08 1.95
C ASN A 5 12.46 9.70 1.22
N PHE A 6 11.59 10.67 0.89
CA PHE A 6 10.40 10.36 0.10
C PHE A 6 10.77 9.73 -1.25
N SER A 7 11.70 10.36 -1.97
CA SER A 7 12.14 9.93 -3.29
C SER A 7 12.89 8.59 -3.26
N GLU A 8 13.78 8.40 -2.29
CA GLU A 8 14.75 7.31 -2.28
C GLU A 8 14.24 6.08 -1.52
N ASP A 9 13.42 6.27 -0.47
CA ASP A 9 13.01 5.18 0.41
C ASP A 9 11.50 4.87 0.32
N ILE A 10 10.64 5.89 0.15
CA ILE A 10 9.17 5.67 0.12
C ILE A 10 8.68 5.39 -1.31
N ALA A 11 8.97 6.28 -2.26
CA ALA A 11 8.51 6.17 -3.64
C ALA A 11 8.80 4.80 -4.32
N PRO A 12 9.97 4.16 -4.14
CA PRO A 12 10.21 2.83 -4.72
C PRO A 12 9.26 1.74 -4.20
N THR A 13 8.76 1.90 -2.97
CA THR A 13 7.91 0.91 -2.30
C THR A 13 6.43 1.07 -2.63
N MET A 14 6.08 2.19 -3.27
CA MET A 14 4.70 2.52 -3.67
C MET A 14 4.40 2.07 -5.10
N VAL A 15 5.37 1.54 -5.84
CA VAL A 15 5.21 1.05 -7.20
C VAL A 15 5.77 -0.38 -7.32
N PRO A 16 5.14 -1.27 -8.12
CA PRO A 16 5.65 -2.61 -8.32
C PRO A 16 7.07 -2.62 -8.91
N ILE A 17 7.34 -1.73 -9.87
CA ILE A 17 8.64 -1.58 -10.52
C ILE A 17 9.10 -0.14 -10.35
N ASP A 18 10.20 0.05 -9.64
CA ASP A 18 10.80 1.37 -9.50
C ASP A 18 11.67 1.73 -10.71
N GLY A 19 11.68 3.01 -11.08
CA GLY A 19 12.49 3.49 -12.20
C GLY A 19 12.32 4.98 -12.48
N PRO A 20 12.91 5.49 -13.58
CA PRO A 20 12.90 6.91 -13.93
C PRO A 20 11.50 7.50 -14.16
N ARG A 21 10.50 6.64 -14.37
CA ARG A 21 9.09 7.03 -14.61
C ARG A 21 8.22 6.89 -13.36
N ASN A 22 8.80 6.69 -12.18
CA ASN A 22 8.02 6.58 -10.95
C ASN A 22 7.24 7.90 -10.70
N GLY A 23 5.91 7.85 -10.81
CA GLY A 23 5.03 9.02 -10.68
C GLY A 23 5.08 9.68 -9.30
N PHE A 24 5.47 8.97 -8.24
CA PHE A 24 5.70 9.59 -6.94
C PHE A 24 6.88 10.59 -7.01
N ARG A 25 7.89 10.33 -7.84
CA ARG A 25 9.03 11.24 -8.06
C ARG A 25 8.78 12.26 -9.16
N THR A 26 8.15 11.85 -10.25
CA THR A 26 8.03 12.70 -11.45
C THR A 26 6.79 13.59 -11.44
N ILE A 27 5.80 13.28 -10.60
CA ILE A 27 4.53 14.01 -10.52
C ILE A 27 4.32 14.57 -9.11
N LEU A 28 4.23 13.70 -8.09
CA LEU A 28 3.87 14.14 -6.73
C LEU A 28 4.95 14.99 -6.06
N LEU A 29 6.22 14.64 -6.24
CA LEU A 29 7.31 15.40 -5.63
C LEU A 29 7.42 16.83 -6.20
N PRO A 30 7.39 17.08 -7.52
CA PRO A 30 7.25 18.42 -8.08
C PRO A 30 6.01 19.16 -7.58
N LEU A 31 4.85 18.50 -7.58
CA LEU A 31 3.60 19.10 -7.11
C LEU A 31 3.70 19.54 -5.63
N ALA A 32 4.41 18.77 -4.80
CA ALA A 32 4.69 19.12 -3.41
C ALA A 32 5.69 20.29 -3.27
N CYS A 33 6.53 20.55 -4.26
CA CYS A 33 7.38 21.74 -4.26
C CYS A 33 6.56 23.01 -4.53
N GLU A 34 5.50 22.88 -5.33
CA GLU A 34 4.65 24.01 -5.77
C GLU A 34 3.50 24.31 -4.80
N HIS A 35 2.89 23.28 -4.21
CA HIS A 35 1.70 23.43 -3.38
C HIS A 35 1.93 23.00 -1.93
N GLU A 36 1.72 23.92 -0.99
CA GLU A 36 1.96 23.68 0.43
C GLU A 36 1.12 22.54 1.01
N LEU A 37 -0.12 22.42 0.56
CA LEU A 37 -1.04 21.35 0.98
C LEU A 37 -0.44 19.97 0.70
N VAL A 38 0.00 19.75 -0.53
CA VAL A 38 0.64 18.51 -1.00
C VAL A 38 1.97 18.30 -0.26
N ARG A 39 2.72 19.39 -0.04
CA ARG A 39 3.98 19.38 0.70
C ARG A 39 3.81 18.86 2.13
N TYR A 40 2.80 19.31 2.86
CA TYR A 40 2.58 18.87 4.24
C TYR A 40 2.33 17.37 4.32
N ALA A 41 1.49 16.81 3.44
CA ALA A 41 1.24 15.37 3.42
C ALA A 41 2.51 14.56 3.05
N LEU A 42 3.31 15.04 2.08
CA LEU A 42 4.56 14.39 1.69
C LEU A 42 5.63 14.42 2.81
N LEU A 43 5.74 15.56 3.52
CA LEU A 43 6.66 15.68 4.64
C LEU A 43 6.21 14.86 5.84
N ALA A 44 4.90 14.74 6.07
CA ALA A 44 4.34 13.87 7.10
C ALA A 44 4.71 12.41 6.86
N SER A 45 4.48 11.87 5.65
CA SER A 45 4.82 10.49 5.30
C SER A 45 6.32 10.22 5.47
N SER A 46 7.17 11.16 5.05
CA SER A 46 8.63 11.05 5.18
C SER A 46 9.10 11.08 6.63
N ALA A 47 8.58 12.01 7.43
CA ALA A 47 8.95 12.11 8.84
C ALA A 47 8.45 10.89 9.63
N ASN A 48 7.25 10.39 9.32
CA ASN A 48 6.71 9.17 9.90
C ASN A 48 7.45 7.90 9.47
N HIS A 49 8.00 7.86 8.26
CA HIS A 49 8.89 6.78 7.82
C HIS A 49 10.21 6.80 8.60
N LEU A 50 10.86 7.97 8.66
CA LEU A 50 12.16 8.10 9.29
C LEU A 50 12.12 7.98 10.81
N ARG A 51 10.99 8.30 11.46
CA ARG A 51 10.92 8.30 12.94
C ARG A 51 11.22 6.94 13.56
N LEU A 52 11.06 5.85 12.80
CA LEU A 52 11.46 4.51 13.22
C LEU A 52 12.97 4.44 13.55
N LYS A 53 13.80 5.12 12.75
CA LYS A 53 15.25 5.24 12.96
C LYS A 53 15.63 6.50 13.75
N LYS A 54 14.79 7.53 13.71
CA LYS A 54 15.03 8.88 14.25
C LYS A 54 13.83 9.36 15.07
N PRO A 55 13.60 8.82 16.28
CA PRO A 55 12.41 9.13 17.08
C PRO A 55 12.16 10.64 17.30
N GLU A 56 13.21 11.46 17.26
CA GLU A 56 13.16 12.92 17.33
C GLU A 56 12.32 13.58 16.22
N LEU A 57 12.03 12.87 15.13
CA LEU A 57 11.16 13.35 14.05
C LEU A 57 9.67 13.20 14.35
N ALA A 58 9.28 12.49 15.42
CA ALA A 58 7.87 12.28 15.75
C ALA A 58 7.07 13.60 15.91
N PRO A 59 7.55 14.65 16.61
CA PRO A 59 6.84 15.92 16.71
C PRO A 59 6.66 16.60 15.34
N ALA A 60 7.69 16.53 14.48
CA ALA A 60 7.62 17.10 13.14
C ALA A 60 6.60 16.35 12.27
N ALA A 61 6.57 15.01 12.35
CA ALA A 61 5.62 14.19 11.63
C ALA A 61 4.17 14.52 12.01
N THR A 62 3.88 14.60 13.31
CA THR A 62 2.56 15.03 13.81
C THR A 62 2.20 16.42 13.30
N ARG A 63 3.12 17.39 13.39
CA ARG A 63 2.88 18.76 12.93
C ARG A 63 2.51 18.80 11.45
N TYR A 64 3.25 18.10 10.59
CA TYR A 64 2.96 18.06 9.15
C TYR A 64 1.65 17.35 8.83
N GLN A 65 1.35 16.25 9.52
CA GLN A 65 0.10 15.53 9.34
C GLN A 65 -1.11 16.38 9.76
N THR A 66 -1.04 17.05 10.91
CA THR A 66 -2.08 17.98 11.36
C THR A 66 -2.27 19.14 10.39
N ALA A 67 -1.18 19.72 9.86
CA ALA A 67 -1.27 20.79 8.87
C ALA A 67 -1.96 20.32 7.58
N ALA A 68 -1.61 19.13 7.07
CA ALA A 68 -2.25 18.57 5.88
C ALA A 68 -3.77 18.35 6.08
N ILE A 69 -4.18 17.77 7.21
CA ILE A 69 -5.60 17.52 7.53
C ILE A 69 -6.36 18.84 7.71
N ALA A 70 -5.78 19.81 8.42
CA ALA A 70 -6.39 21.11 8.62
C ALA A 70 -6.59 21.85 7.30
N SER A 71 -5.59 21.81 6.42
CA SER A 71 -5.68 22.44 5.09
C SER A 71 -6.67 21.71 4.17
N LEU A 72 -6.81 20.38 4.26
CA LEU A 72 -7.88 19.63 3.55
C LEU A 72 -9.28 20.03 4.03
N THR A 73 -9.45 20.21 5.34
CA THR A 73 -10.74 20.63 5.92
C THR A 73 -11.07 22.07 5.55
N GLY A 74 -10.06 22.95 5.52
CA GLY A 74 -10.18 24.31 5.01
C GLY A 74 -10.54 24.37 3.52
N ALA A 75 -9.97 23.48 2.70
CA ALA A 75 -10.31 23.39 1.28
C ALA A 75 -11.74 22.87 1.01
N ALA A 76 -12.26 22.01 1.89
CA ALA A 76 -13.65 21.52 1.81
C ALA A 76 -14.67 22.60 2.21
N ASN A 77 -14.31 23.48 3.14
CA ASN A 77 -15.13 24.59 3.60
C ASN A 77 -14.87 25.82 2.73
N ILE A 78 -15.40 25.83 1.50
CA ILE A 78 -15.17 26.90 0.53
C ILE A 78 -15.67 28.23 1.09
N THR A 79 -14.76 29.06 1.59
CA THR A 79 -14.90 30.52 1.64
C THR A 79 -13.50 31.12 1.57
N GLN A 80 -13.22 31.85 0.47
CA GLN A 80 -12.05 32.70 0.21
C GLN A 80 -10.75 32.06 -0.31
N GLY A 81 -10.53 32.24 -1.61
CA GLY A 81 -9.30 32.86 -2.13
C GLY A 81 -8.04 32.01 -2.30
N GLN A 82 -8.00 30.75 -1.86
CA GLN A 82 -6.84 29.89 -2.11
C GLN A 82 -6.99 29.03 -3.38
N ILE A 83 -5.94 29.07 -4.21
CA ILE A 83 -5.77 28.34 -5.47
C ILE A 83 -5.46 26.85 -5.15
N HIS A 84 -6.41 26.13 -4.57
CA HIS A 84 -6.31 24.67 -4.45
C HIS A 84 -7.09 24.06 -5.62
N THR A 85 -6.38 23.47 -6.58
CA THR A 85 -7.05 22.72 -7.65
C THR A 85 -7.57 21.39 -7.09
N GLY A 86 -8.59 20.84 -7.74
CA GLY A 86 -9.08 19.51 -7.40
C GLY A 86 -7.97 18.45 -7.37
N ALA A 87 -6.98 18.56 -8.27
CA ALA A 87 -5.82 17.67 -8.32
C ALA A 87 -4.95 17.74 -7.05
N THR A 88 -4.71 18.95 -6.50
CA THR A 88 -3.93 19.11 -5.27
C THR A 88 -4.62 18.50 -4.04
N THR A 89 -5.95 18.60 -3.96
CA THR A 89 -6.74 17.94 -2.93
C THR A 89 -6.61 16.42 -3.03
N LEU A 90 -6.81 15.85 -4.22
CA LEU A 90 -6.68 14.40 -4.42
C LEU A 90 -5.26 13.91 -4.15
N ALA A 91 -4.23 14.65 -4.60
CA ALA A 91 -2.82 14.34 -4.34
C ALA A 91 -2.51 14.27 -2.84
N THR A 92 -3.11 15.19 -2.08
CA THR A 92 -2.94 15.24 -0.63
C THR A 92 -3.60 14.04 0.05
N ILE A 93 -4.80 13.64 -0.39
CA ILE A 93 -5.46 12.42 0.11
C ILE A 93 -4.60 11.17 -0.19
N VAL A 94 -4.06 11.06 -1.41
CA VAL A 94 -3.17 9.95 -1.79
C VAL A 94 -1.90 9.92 -0.94
N LEU A 95 -1.27 11.07 -0.66
CA LEU A 95 -0.09 11.14 0.20
C LEU A 95 -0.41 10.83 1.67
N LEU A 96 -1.61 11.15 2.15
CA LEU A 96 -2.09 10.71 3.47
C LEU A 96 -2.35 9.20 3.52
N LEU A 97 -2.86 8.60 2.44
CA LEU A 97 -2.94 7.13 2.31
C LEU A 97 -1.54 6.50 2.38
N VAL A 98 -0.56 7.06 1.67
CA VAL A 98 0.85 6.62 1.76
C VAL A 98 1.37 6.74 3.20
N ASN A 99 1.09 7.86 3.88
CA ASN A 99 1.45 8.04 5.29
C ASN A 99 0.85 6.95 6.18
N ASP A 100 -0.40 6.57 5.95
CA ASP A 100 -1.06 5.48 6.66
C ASP A 100 -0.47 4.12 6.34
N MET A 101 -0.09 3.87 5.08
CA MET A 101 0.62 2.64 4.67
C MET A 101 2.02 2.52 5.30
N VAL A 102 2.70 3.66 5.51
CA VAL A 102 3.99 3.72 6.20
C VAL A 102 3.83 3.46 7.70
N THR A 103 2.81 4.04 8.32
CA THR A 103 2.63 4.00 9.78
C THR A 103 1.81 2.80 10.26
N GLY A 104 1.00 2.21 9.40
CA GLY A 104 -0.05 1.25 9.77
C GLY A 104 -1.13 1.90 10.64
N CYS A 105 -1.55 3.12 10.30
CA CYS A 105 -2.65 3.84 10.98
C CYS A 105 -4.02 3.42 10.44
N HIS A 106 -5.08 3.76 11.19
CA HIS A 106 -6.45 3.24 10.96
C HIS A 106 -7.31 4.12 10.04
N ASP A 107 -6.81 5.29 9.62
CA ASP A 107 -7.60 6.24 8.83
C ASP A 107 -7.66 5.88 7.34
N PHE A 108 -6.92 4.84 6.92
CA PHE A 108 -6.86 4.38 5.53
C PHE A 108 -8.23 4.18 4.89
N ARG A 109 -9.19 3.55 5.62
CA ARG A 109 -10.56 3.33 5.11
C ARG A 109 -11.33 4.64 4.91
N LEU A 110 -11.14 5.61 5.80
CA LEU A 110 -11.75 6.91 5.68
C LEU A 110 -11.17 7.66 4.48
N LEU A 111 -9.84 7.68 4.37
CA LEU A 111 -9.10 8.36 3.31
C LEU A 111 -9.39 7.78 1.92
N ILE A 112 -9.48 6.44 1.79
CA ILE A 112 -9.83 5.81 0.50
C ILE A 112 -11.28 6.13 0.13
N GLY A 113 -12.19 6.17 1.12
CA GLY A 113 -13.57 6.62 0.92
C GLY A 113 -13.64 8.07 0.43
N MET A 114 -12.89 8.97 1.06
CA MET A 114 -12.78 10.38 0.64
C MET A 114 -12.23 10.51 -0.79
N ALA A 115 -11.19 9.74 -1.14
CA ALA A 115 -10.61 9.73 -2.47
C ALA A 115 -11.63 9.29 -3.53
N LYS A 116 -12.41 8.24 -3.24
CA LYS A 116 -13.46 7.74 -4.13
C LYS A 116 -14.62 8.73 -4.28
N SER A 117 -15.07 9.34 -3.18
CA SER A 117 -16.07 10.40 -3.23
C SER A 117 -15.59 11.60 -4.06
N TRP A 118 -14.31 11.96 -3.94
CA TRP A 118 -13.71 13.00 -4.76
C TRP A 118 -13.73 12.61 -6.25
N ILE A 119 -13.30 11.39 -6.61
CA ILE A 119 -13.34 10.90 -8.00
C ILE A 119 -14.77 10.91 -8.56
N LEU A 120 -15.76 10.51 -7.77
CA LEU A 120 -17.16 10.55 -8.19
C LEU A 120 -17.69 11.97 -8.40
N ALA A 121 -17.27 12.92 -7.57
CA ALA A 121 -17.74 14.30 -7.62
C ALA A 121 -17.09 15.11 -8.75
N PHE A 122 -15.80 14.90 -8.99
CA PHE A 122 -15.02 15.72 -9.93
C PHE A 122 -14.70 15.00 -11.23
N GLY A 123 -14.80 13.67 -11.26
CA GLY A 123 -14.59 12.87 -12.46
C GLY A 123 -13.17 13.00 -12.98
N ASP A 124 -12.99 13.82 -14.00
CA ASP A 124 -11.72 14.06 -14.70
C ASP A 124 -11.07 15.37 -14.30
N ALA A 125 -9.87 15.61 -14.83
CA ALA A 125 -9.20 16.88 -14.62
C ALA A 125 -10.04 18.02 -15.20
N GLN A 126 -10.31 19.02 -14.35
CA GLN A 126 -11.05 20.21 -14.76
C GLN A 126 -10.22 21.08 -15.72
N ASN A 127 -8.89 20.98 -15.64
CA ASN A 127 -7.94 21.63 -16.53
C ASN A 127 -7.10 20.57 -17.27
N PRO A 128 -6.81 20.75 -18.56
CA PRO A 128 -5.94 19.83 -19.31
C PRO A 128 -4.54 19.65 -18.71
N GLU A 129 -4.02 20.65 -18.01
CA GLU A 129 -2.71 20.61 -17.35
C GLU A 129 -2.70 19.67 -16.13
N ASP A 130 -3.84 19.51 -15.46
CA ASP A 130 -3.99 18.63 -14.30
C ASP A 130 -4.20 17.15 -14.72
N GLU A 131 -4.48 16.88 -15.99
CA GLU A 131 -4.83 15.55 -16.53
C GLU A 131 -3.79 14.45 -16.23
N PRO A 132 -2.47 14.67 -16.42
CA PRO A 132 -1.47 13.67 -16.06
C PRO A 132 -1.45 13.37 -14.56
N VAL A 133 -1.68 14.39 -13.73
CA VAL A 133 -1.70 14.27 -12.27
C VAL A 133 -2.93 13.48 -11.84
N VAL A 134 -4.12 13.87 -12.29
CA VAL A 134 -5.38 13.21 -11.94
C VAL A 134 -5.40 11.76 -12.39
N ARG A 135 -4.90 11.46 -13.61
CA ARG A 135 -4.78 10.09 -14.10
C ARG A 135 -3.89 9.24 -13.20
N PHE A 136 -2.69 9.72 -12.89
CA PHE A 136 -1.77 9.02 -12.00
C PHE A 136 -2.41 8.77 -10.62
N LEU A 137 -3.08 9.77 -10.04
CA LEU A 137 -3.72 9.64 -8.73
C LEU A 137 -4.85 8.61 -8.72
N LYS A 138 -5.68 8.57 -9.77
CA LYS A 138 -6.70 7.53 -9.94
C LYS A 138 -6.10 6.13 -10.01
N GLU A 139 -5.02 5.96 -10.77
CA GLU A 139 -4.28 4.70 -10.84
C GLU A 139 -3.75 4.28 -9.47
N GLN A 140 -3.20 5.21 -8.69
CA GLN A 140 -2.72 4.92 -7.33
C GLN A 140 -3.86 4.52 -6.38
N ILE A 141 -5.01 5.20 -6.44
CA ILE A 141 -6.18 4.87 -5.62
C ILE A 141 -6.69 3.47 -5.95
N ASN A 142 -6.80 3.14 -7.24
CA ASN A 142 -7.21 1.80 -7.68
C ASN A 142 -6.22 0.73 -7.21
N PHE A 143 -4.92 0.99 -7.35
CA PHE A 143 -3.89 0.06 -6.88
C PHE A 143 -3.92 -0.13 -5.36
N MET A 144 -4.03 0.96 -4.60
CA MET A 144 -4.13 0.93 -3.14
C MET A 144 -5.39 0.19 -2.68
N GLU A 145 -6.54 0.41 -3.33
CA GLU A 145 -7.80 -0.30 -3.07
C GLU A 145 -7.67 -1.81 -3.34
N LEU A 146 -7.04 -2.18 -4.46
CA LEU A 146 -6.79 -3.57 -4.83
C LEU A 146 -5.93 -4.31 -3.81
N MET A 147 -4.91 -3.63 -3.25
CA MET A 147 -4.00 -4.22 -2.25
C MET A 147 -4.69 -4.46 -0.89
N ILE A 148 -5.79 -3.75 -0.59
CA ILE A 148 -6.58 -3.93 0.63
C ILE A 148 -7.84 -4.77 0.42
N GLU A 149 -8.25 -5.02 -0.83
CA GLU A 149 -9.48 -5.77 -1.16
C GLU A 149 -9.53 -7.16 -0.47
N PRO A 150 -8.42 -7.93 -0.42
CA PRO A 150 -8.36 -9.16 0.37
C PRO A 150 -8.52 -8.95 1.88
N LEU A 151 -8.10 -7.80 2.43
CA LEU A 151 -8.27 -7.45 3.85
C LEU A 151 -9.68 -6.95 4.20
N ILE A 152 -10.48 -6.59 3.20
CA ILE A 152 -11.81 -5.98 3.37
C ILE A 152 -12.95 -6.98 3.08
N GLY A 153 -12.63 -8.14 2.50
CA GLY A 153 -13.56 -9.27 2.40
C GLY A 153 -14.57 -9.16 1.27
N ILE A 154 -14.29 -8.39 0.22
CA ILE A 154 -15.22 -8.20 -0.89
C ILE A 154 -14.47 -8.35 -2.21
N ARG A 155 -14.56 -9.56 -2.79
CA ARG A 155 -14.22 -9.91 -4.18
C ARG A 155 -12.75 -10.23 -4.49
N ALA A 156 -12.56 -11.14 -5.46
CA ALA A 156 -11.27 -11.46 -6.03
C ALA A 156 -10.78 -10.28 -6.91
N PRO A 157 -9.47 -9.97 -6.90
CA PRO A 157 -8.96 -8.77 -7.55
C PRO A 157 -9.21 -8.69 -9.06
N SER A 158 -9.50 -7.49 -9.56
CA SER A 158 -9.90 -7.24 -10.96
C SER A 158 -8.75 -7.21 -11.98
N PHE A 159 -7.48 -7.31 -11.55
CA PHE A 159 -6.31 -7.34 -12.46
C PHE A 159 -6.23 -8.60 -13.33
N LEU A 160 -7.06 -9.61 -13.07
CA LEU A 160 -7.11 -10.89 -13.79
C LEU A 160 -7.71 -10.81 -15.21
N ARG A 161 -7.87 -9.62 -15.81
CA ARG A 161 -8.54 -9.42 -17.12
C ARG A 161 -7.83 -8.48 -18.11
N GLY A 162 -6.53 -8.22 -17.95
CA GLY A 162 -5.75 -7.42 -18.89
C GLY A 162 -4.67 -8.23 -19.61
N ASP A 163 -4.63 -8.15 -20.93
CA ASP A 163 -3.56 -8.71 -21.76
C ASP A 163 -2.23 -7.97 -21.50
N PHE A 164 -1.48 -8.46 -20.51
CA PHE A 164 -0.06 -8.17 -20.36
C PHE A 164 0.70 -9.49 -20.47
N GLN A 165 1.64 -9.59 -21.42
CA GLN A 165 2.56 -10.72 -21.47
C GLN A 165 3.64 -10.54 -20.40
N PRO A 166 3.73 -11.39 -19.36
CA PRO A 166 4.67 -11.17 -18.28
C PRO A 166 6.01 -11.87 -18.52
N LEU A 167 7.08 -11.19 -18.14
CA LEU A 167 8.34 -11.81 -17.73
C LEU A 167 8.02 -12.79 -16.58
N ASP A 168 8.55 -14.02 -16.59
CA ASP A 168 8.18 -15.14 -15.69
C ASP A 168 8.01 -14.78 -14.21
N ILE A 169 8.65 -13.72 -13.73
CA ILE A 169 8.58 -13.26 -12.36
C ILE A 169 7.24 -12.61 -11.98
N PHE A 170 6.60 -11.85 -12.87
CA PHE A 170 5.30 -11.22 -12.59
C PHE A 170 4.20 -12.27 -12.52
N THR A 171 4.24 -13.26 -13.41
CA THR A 171 3.35 -14.43 -13.35
C THR A 171 3.44 -15.13 -11.99
N ARG A 172 4.66 -15.23 -11.42
CA ARG A 172 4.86 -15.84 -10.10
C ARG A 172 4.36 -14.96 -8.96
N LEU A 173 4.58 -13.65 -9.03
CA LEU A 173 4.02 -12.70 -8.05
C LEU A 173 2.48 -12.74 -8.06
N GLU A 174 1.87 -12.69 -9.23
CA GLU A 174 0.41 -12.81 -9.42
C GLU A 174 -0.12 -14.16 -8.91
N SER A 175 0.57 -15.26 -9.25
CA SER A 175 0.21 -16.59 -8.77
C SER A 175 0.27 -16.70 -7.25
N ALA A 176 1.28 -16.08 -6.61
CA ALA A 176 1.40 -16.06 -5.16
C ALA A 176 0.22 -15.30 -4.52
N ILE A 177 -0.17 -14.16 -5.10
CA ILE A 177 -1.33 -13.38 -4.64
C ILE A 177 -2.63 -14.17 -4.80
N ASP A 178 -2.86 -14.81 -5.95
CA ASP A 178 -4.06 -15.64 -6.21
C ASP A 178 -4.19 -16.78 -5.19
N GLN A 179 -3.08 -17.46 -4.90
CA GLN A 179 -3.05 -18.53 -3.90
C GLN A 179 -3.35 -18.03 -2.49
N ALA A 180 -2.80 -16.87 -2.11
CA ALA A 180 -3.09 -16.24 -0.82
C ALA A 180 -4.56 -15.82 -0.70
N CYS A 181 -5.15 -15.26 -1.76
CA CYS A 181 -6.58 -14.95 -1.83
C CYS A 181 -7.46 -16.19 -1.60
N LYS A 182 -7.08 -17.34 -2.18
CA LYS A 182 -7.79 -18.62 -1.98
C LYS A 182 -7.71 -19.09 -0.53
N ILE A 183 -6.54 -19.00 0.10
CA ILE A 183 -6.34 -19.32 1.52
C ILE A 183 -7.24 -18.43 2.39
N TYR A 184 -7.23 -17.11 2.15
CA TYR A 184 -8.08 -16.18 2.88
C TYR A 184 -9.58 -16.47 2.69
N ALA A 185 -10.01 -16.75 1.46
CA ALA A 185 -11.41 -17.07 1.17
C ALA A 185 -11.88 -18.33 1.92
N LEU A 186 -11.05 -19.37 2.02
CA LEU A 186 -11.37 -20.57 2.81
C LEU A 186 -11.56 -20.24 4.29
N ARG A 187 -10.76 -19.33 4.85
CA ARG A 187 -10.93 -18.85 6.22
C ARG A 187 -12.27 -18.13 6.42
N VAL A 188 -12.57 -17.18 5.54
CA VAL A 188 -13.81 -16.38 5.63
C VAL A 188 -15.05 -17.26 5.48
N LEU A 189 -14.99 -18.28 4.62
CA LEU A 189 -16.10 -19.18 4.33
C LEU A 189 -16.23 -20.35 5.34
N GLY A 190 -15.30 -20.48 6.30
CA GLY A 190 -15.33 -21.55 7.30
C GLY A 190 -14.96 -22.94 6.76
N GLY A 191 -14.25 -23.00 5.64
CA GLY A 191 -13.84 -24.24 4.97
C GLY A 191 -14.18 -24.30 3.48
N PRO A 192 -13.71 -25.34 2.76
CA PRO A 192 -14.01 -25.51 1.35
C PRO A 192 -15.52 -25.75 1.12
N PRO A 193 -16.07 -25.32 -0.03
CA PRO A 193 -17.42 -25.73 -0.45
C PRO A 193 -17.54 -27.26 -0.43
N GLN A 194 -18.70 -27.78 -0.01
CA GLN A 194 -18.93 -29.23 0.09
C GLN A 194 -18.57 -29.93 -1.23
N GLY A 195 -17.67 -30.92 -1.15
CA GLY A 195 -17.21 -31.72 -2.31
C GLY A 195 -15.90 -31.27 -2.95
N ASN A 196 -15.13 -30.36 -2.33
CA ASN A 196 -13.84 -29.90 -2.84
C ASN A 196 -12.68 -30.36 -1.94
N ASP A 197 -11.67 -31.05 -2.49
CA ASP A 197 -10.49 -31.55 -1.76
C ASP A 197 -9.46 -30.46 -1.41
N LEU A 198 -9.82 -29.19 -1.58
CA LEU A 198 -8.96 -28.04 -1.31
C LEU A 198 -8.75 -27.85 0.19
N SER A 199 -7.58 -28.27 0.68
CA SER A 199 -7.13 -28.02 2.06
C SER A 199 -6.25 -26.78 2.16
N VAL A 200 -6.33 -26.06 3.29
CA VAL A 200 -5.44 -24.93 3.60
C VAL A 200 -3.98 -25.37 3.61
N ALA A 201 -3.69 -26.56 4.14
CA ALA A 201 -2.33 -27.12 4.17
C ALA A 201 -1.76 -27.31 2.75
N GLY A 202 -2.52 -27.91 1.83
CA GLY A 202 -2.05 -28.09 0.45
C GLY A 202 -1.87 -26.77 -0.31
N LEU A 203 -2.71 -25.76 -0.02
CA LEU A 203 -2.53 -24.41 -0.57
C LEU A 203 -1.28 -23.72 -0.01
N LEU A 204 -0.98 -23.89 1.28
CA LEU A 204 0.23 -23.35 1.89
C LEU A 204 1.49 -23.99 1.28
N ASP A 205 1.50 -25.29 1.03
CA ASP A 205 2.61 -25.98 0.36
C ASP A 205 2.82 -25.48 -1.07
N LYS A 206 1.74 -25.36 -1.84
CA LYS A 206 1.80 -24.83 -3.22
C LYS A 206 2.31 -23.39 -3.24
N LEU A 207 1.84 -22.57 -2.31
CA LEU A 207 2.24 -21.17 -2.21
C LEU A 207 3.69 -21.04 -1.77
N LYS A 208 4.13 -21.86 -0.82
CA LYS A 208 5.54 -21.95 -0.43
C LYS A 208 6.41 -22.26 -1.66
N ALA A 209 6.08 -23.30 -2.42
CA ALA A 209 6.82 -23.67 -3.63
C ALA A 209 6.87 -22.53 -4.66
N THR A 210 5.74 -21.83 -4.86
CA THR A 210 5.67 -20.67 -5.76
C THR A 210 6.57 -19.53 -5.28
N VAL A 211 6.60 -19.25 -3.98
CA VAL A 211 7.42 -18.19 -3.38
C VAL A 211 8.91 -18.54 -3.39
N GLU A 212 9.28 -19.82 -3.29
CA GLU A 212 10.67 -20.26 -3.39
C GLU A 212 11.29 -19.96 -4.76
N GLU A 213 10.46 -19.93 -5.81
CA GLU A 213 10.88 -19.57 -7.17
C GLU A 213 11.01 -18.06 -7.37
N ILE A 214 10.63 -17.24 -6.38
CA ILE A 214 10.74 -15.78 -6.40
C ILE A 214 12.03 -15.39 -5.67
N PRO A 215 13.08 -14.93 -6.38
CA PRO A 215 14.33 -14.55 -5.74
C PRO A 215 14.12 -13.41 -4.74
N ILE A 216 14.91 -13.42 -3.67
CA ILE A 216 14.83 -12.39 -2.63
C ILE A 216 15.39 -11.07 -3.19
N GLY A 217 14.71 -9.96 -2.93
CA GLY A 217 15.16 -8.62 -3.26
C GLY A 217 14.86 -8.18 -4.69
N ILE A 218 14.06 -8.94 -5.45
CA ILE A 218 13.64 -8.53 -6.79
C ILE A 218 12.68 -7.32 -6.75
N PRO A 219 12.59 -6.54 -7.84
CA PRO A 219 11.49 -5.60 -8.02
C PRO A 219 10.12 -6.28 -7.85
N GLY A 220 9.20 -5.63 -7.15
CA GLY A 220 7.83 -6.11 -6.94
C GLY A 220 7.62 -7.06 -5.76
N GLU A 221 8.68 -7.63 -5.16
CA GLU A 221 8.53 -8.56 -4.03
C GLU A 221 7.81 -7.93 -2.83
N HIS A 222 7.95 -6.62 -2.63
CA HIS A 222 7.24 -5.90 -1.55
C HIS A 222 5.71 -5.95 -1.69
N ALA A 223 5.17 -6.24 -2.88
CA ALA A 223 3.74 -6.51 -3.05
C ALA A 223 3.29 -7.78 -2.31
N LEU A 224 4.22 -8.70 -1.97
CA LEU A 224 3.93 -9.92 -1.24
C LEU A 224 3.92 -9.77 0.28
N ILE A 225 4.06 -8.55 0.83
CA ILE A 225 3.99 -8.31 2.29
C ILE A 225 2.72 -8.92 2.89
N TRP A 226 1.56 -8.66 2.27
CA TRP A 226 0.29 -9.21 2.71
C TRP A 226 0.24 -10.74 2.57
N VAL A 227 0.76 -11.26 1.45
CA VAL A 227 0.84 -12.70 1.20
C VAL A 227 1.62 -13.38 2.33
N TYR A 228 2.81 -12.89 2.65
CA TYR A 228 3.66 -13.47 3.70
C TYR A 228 3.04 -13.34 5.09
N PHE A 229 2.42 -12.21 5.39
CA PHE A 229 1.72 -12.03 6.67
C PHE A 229 0.54 -13.00 6.80
N LEU A 230 -0.36 -13.03 5.80
CA LEU A 230 -1.54 -13.89 5.83
C LEU A 230 -1.14 -15.36 5.99
N THR A 231 -0.23 -15.84 5.15
CA THR A 231 0.11 -17.27 5.15
C THR A 231 0.82 -17.68 6.43
N ALA A 232 1.68 -16.81 6.98
CA ALA A 232 2.29 -17.01 8.29
C ALA A 232 1.21 -17.09 9.39
N ALA A 233 0.17 -16.26 9.32
CA ALA A 233 -0.95 -16.27 10.27
C ALA A 233 -1.83 -17.53 10.13
N GLU A 234 -2.13 -17.98 8.91
CA GLU A 234 -2.96 -19.19 8.67
C GLU A 234 -2.20 -20.51 8.91
N SER A 235 -0.88 -20.45 9.00
CA SER A 235 -0.05 -21.63 9.15
C SER A 235 -0.24 -22.27 10.52
N SER A 236 -0.65 -23.54 10.52
CA SER A 236 -0.65 -24.37 11.74
C SER A 236 0.69 -25.05 12.00
N SER A 237 1.53 -25.20 10.96
CA SER A 237 2.87 -25.80 11.09
C SER A 237 3.94 -24.75 11.38
N THR A 238 4.90 -25.09 12.25
CA THR A 238 6.06 -24.23 12.53
C THR A 238 6.88 -23.95 11.27
N VAL A 239 6.99 -24.95 10.38
CA VAL A 239 7.76 -24.84 9.13
C VAL A 239 7.21 -23.74 8.22
N HIS A 240 5.88 -23.68 8.01
CA HIS A 240 5.29 -22.63 7.19
C HIS A 240 5.34 -21.27 7.88
N ARG A 241 5.11 -21.21 9.21
CA ARG A 241 5.22 -19.97 10.01
C ARG A 241 6.60 -19.34 9.86
N GLU A 242 7.65 -20.12 10.10
CA GLU A 242 9.04 -19.66 10.01
C GLU A 242 9.41 -19.24 8.59
N PHE A 243 9.00 -20.02 7.57
CA PHE A 243 9.28 -19.69 6.18
C PHE A 243 8.69 -18.34 5.77
N PHE A 244 7.38 -18.15 5.95
CA PHE A 244 6.70 -16.94 5.50
C PHE A 244 7.05 -15.73 6.36
N ALA A 245 7.20 -15.89 7.68
CA ALA A 245 7.69 -14.82 8.54
C ALA A 245 9.15 -14.43 8.21
N GLY A 246 9.99 -15.38 7.84
CA GLY A 246 11.34 -15.13 7.35
C GLY A 246 11.37 -14.32 6.06
N ARG A 247 10.49 -14.65 5.09
CA ARG A 247 10.32 -13.84 3.86
C ARG A 247 9.83 -12.42 4.18
N LEU A 248 8.86 -12.29 5.08
CA LEU A 248 8.36 -10.99 5.55
C LEU A 248 9.46 -10.15 6.22
N ALA A 249 10.31 -10.76 7.05
CA ALA A 249 11.46 -10.11 7.68
C ALA A 249 12.48 -9.65 6.63
N GLY A 250 12.74 -10.47 5.61
CA GLY A 250 13.59 -10.07 4.49
C GLY A 250 13.08 -8.81 3.77
N VAL A 251 11.77 -8.71 3.53
CA VAL A 251 11.16 -7.51 2.93
C VAL A 251 11.25 -6.31 3.90
N TYR A 252 10.99 -6.53 5.19
CA TYR A 252 11.09 -5.48 6.22
C TYR A 252 12.48 -4.85 6.27
N GLU A 253 13.55 -5.64 6.22
CA GLU A 253 14.93 -5.13 6.23
C GLU A 253 15.24 -4.17 5.08
N ARG A 254 14.54 -4.30 3.95
CA ARG A 254 14.68 -3.40 2.81
C ARG A 254 13.75 -2.21 2.89
N VAL A 255 12.47 -2.45 3.19
CA VAL A 255 11.40 -1.43 3.15
C VAL A 255 11.39 -0.54 4.40
N LYS A 256 11.68 -1.12 5.58
CA LYS A 256 11.76 -0.44 6.89
C LYS A 256 10.52 0.40 7.26
N SER A 257 9.34 -0.04 6.79
CA SER A 257 8.06 0.57 7.11
C SER A 257 7.55 0.13 8.50
N SER A 258 7.01 1.07 9.27
CA SER A 258 6.46 0.79 10.62
C SER A 258 5.25 -0.14 10.57
N ASN A 259 4.50 -0.13 9.46
CA ASN A 259 3.38 -1.05 9.26
C ASN A 259 3.84 -2.51 9.30
N ILE A 260 4.94 -2.85 8.62
CA ILE A 260 5.49 -4.20 8.62
C ILE A 260 6.05 -4.57 10.00
N ALA A 261 6.64 -3.62 10.73
CA ALA A 261 7.09 -3.89 12.10
C ALA A 261 5.92 -4.33 13.01
N LYS A 262 4.74 -3.73 12.85
CA LYS A 262 3.53 -4.10 13.61
C LYS A 262 3.01 -5.49 13.28
N THR A 263 3.18 -5.97 12.04
CA THR A 263 2.65 -7.29 11.63
C THR A 263 3.34 -8.44 12.37
N PHE A 264 4.61 -8.32 12.75
CA PHE A 264 5.30 -9.33 13.56
C PHE A 264 4.70 -9.50 14.96
N ASN A 265 4.32 -8.39 15.61
CA ASN A 265 3.66 -8.45 16.91
C ASN A 265 2.29 -9.16 16.80
N ILE A 266 1.56 -8.89 15.71
CA ILE A 266 0.27 -9.55 15.43
C ILE A 266 0.47 -11.05 15.19
N LEU A 267 1.46 -11.43 14.38
CA LEU A 267 1.78 -12.85 14.13
C LEU A 267 2.09 -13.60 15.42
N HIS A 268 2.91 -13.01 16.29
CA HIS A 268 3.23 -13.62 17.59
C HIS A 268 1.97 -13.86 18.41
N SER A 269 1.10 -12.85 18.51
CA SER A 269 -0.17 -12.98 19.25
C SER A 269 -1.12 -14.01 18.65
N ILE A 270 -1.14 -14.20 17.33
CA ILE A 270 -1.95 -15.23 16.67
C ILE A 270 -1.42 -16.63 16.98
N TRP A 271 -0.11 -16.79 17.05
CA TRP A 271 0.52 -18.10 17.27
C TRP A 271 0.50 -18.60 18.71
N GLU A 272 0.27 -17.70 19.67
CA GLU A 272 0.10 -18.00 21.10
C GLU A 272 -1.33 -18.39 21.49
N GLN A 273 -2.30 -18.28 20.57
CA GLN A 273 -3.69 -18.73 20.74
C GLN A 273 -3.84 -20.21 20.35
#